data_AF-A0A2P2I831-F1
#
_entry.id   AF-A0A2P2I831-F1
#
_cell.length_a   1.000
_cell.length_b   1.000
_cell.length_c   1.000
_cell.angle_alpha   90.00
_cell.angle_beta   90.00
_cell.angle_gamma   90.00
#
_symmetry.space_group_name_H-M   'P 1'
#
loop_
_entity.id
_entity.type
_entity.pdbx_description
1 polymer ?
#
loop_
_entity_poly.entity_id
_entity_poly.type
_entity_poly.pdbx_seq_one_letter_code
_entity_poly.pdbx_strand_id
1 'polypeptide(L)'
;NRDKKDERRFSLDLQTFTLHKPIHRGRKLPPEMTKVGHYPVAVLPGQYTDKYKCYTSLELFRLPLNTVCVGPVSGDTPKEAQNGPAADAAIKQENGTTAATTTTTGTNSSAAKSATTAKSDDTAAPVEQKQQLLRCKVCSGTKDLNKKSGKAEGLIVCAKCSSSSHASCVDLNPSMIPRINSYGWQCIQCKNCMQCSNPDDEDKMIFCDLCDRGFHIYCVGLRRIPHGRWHCKECAICNTCGSKSPAGGEVLKNPEWQHEFKKNRDNRKIAYATTLCVPCDRLWKRRQFCNVCLKVYKSIPEDNMVRCANCPKYIHKDGDCSAVFEGEYLCTPCFSSSNNTALNHNRIIAAAKKKMASGF
;
A
#
# COMPACT_ATOMS: atom_id res chain seq x y z
N ASN A 1 47.72 3.21 23.65
CA ASN A 1 46.31 2.75 23.80
C ASN A 1 45.72 3.04 25.18
N ARG A 2 46.55 3.26 26.22
CA ARG A 2 46.10 3.68 27.55
C ARG A 2 45.80 5.18 27.59
N ASP A 3 46.67 6.00 27.00
CA ASP A 3 46.51 7.47 26.96
C ASP A 3 45.25 7.91 26.19
N LYS A 4 44.96 7.29 25.03
CA LYS A 4 43.70 7.48 24.28
C LYS A 4 42.44 7.12 25.07
N LYS A 5 42.57 6.26 26.09
CA LYS A 5 41.46 5.79 26.94
C LYS A 5 41.21 6.73 28.12
N ASP A 6 42.27 7.38 28.59
CA ASP A 6 42.20 8.38 29.66
C ASP A 6 41.72 9.75 29.14
N GLU A 7 42.05 10.11 27.89
CA GLU A 7 41.62 11.36 27.24
C GLU A 7 40.13 11.37 26.81
N ARG A 8 39.54 10.20 26.51
CA ARG A 8 38.17 10.07 26.00
C ARG A 8 37.22 9.44 27.03
N ARG A 9 37.07 10.10 28.18
CA ARG A 9 36.11 9.68 29.22
C ARG A 9 34.66 9.81 28.77
N PHE A 10 34.39 10.77 27.88
CA PHE A 10 33.06 11.08 27.35
C PHE A 10 33.18 11.55 25.90
N SER A 11 32.20 11.22 25.07
CA SER A 11 32.06 11.77 23.71
C SER A 11 30.68 12.40 23.54
N LEU A 12 30.63 13.68 23.24
CA LEU A 12 29.40 14.40 22.92
C LEU A 12 29.03 14.18 21.45
N ASP A 13 27.84 13.66 21.21
CA ASP A 13 27.24 13.62 19.87
C ASP A 13 26.57 14.98 19.58
N LEU A 14 27.07 15.69 18.56
CA LEU A 14 26.60 17.02 18.19
C LEU A 14 25.27 17.01 17.39
N GLN A 15 24.86 15.87 16.83
CA GLN A 15 23.56 15.77 16.15
C GLN A 15 22.41 15.49 17.13
N THR A 16 22.69 14.72 18.18
CA THR A 16 21.68 14.34 19.19
C THR A 16 21.84 15.08 20.52
N PHE A 17 22.89 15.90 20.67
CA PHE A 17 23.29 16.58 21.90
C PHE A 17 23.39 15.63 23.11
N THR A 18 23.75 14.37 22.87
CA THR A 18 23.82 13.34 23.91
C THR A 18 25.27 13.02 24.26
N LEU A 19 25.57 12.92 25.55
CA LEU A 19 26.92 12.66 26.05
C LEU A 19 27.11 11.16 26.32
N HIS A 20 27.90 10.49 25.48
CA HIS A 20 28.18 9.06 25.60
C HIS A 20 29.39 8.81 26.52
N LYS A 21 29.26 7.86 27.45
CA LYS A 21 30.38 7.39 28.28
C LYS A 21 30.69 5.92 27.96
N PRO A 22 31.97 5.52 27.89
CA PRO A 22 32.31 4.12 27.71
C PRO A 22 31.88 3.33 28.95
N ILE A 23 30.94 2.39 28.79
CA ILE A 23 30.58 1.44 29.85
C ILE A 23 31.55 0.25 29.75
N HIS A 24 32.17 -0.14 30.87
CA HIS A 24 33.18 -1.19 30.88
C HIS A 24 32.67 -2.52 30.30
N ARG A 25 33.48 -3.07 29.39
CA ARG A 25 33.48 -4.44 28.84
C ARG A 25 32.10 -4.94 28.40
N GLY A 26 31.71 -4.57 27.18
CA GLY A 26 30.70 -5.33 26.43
C GLY A 26 31.10 -6.82 26.37
N ARG A 27 30.11 -7.72 26.49
CA ARG A 27 30.35 -9.16 26.38
C ARG A 27 31.05 -9.43 25.05
N LYS A 28 32.23 -10.06 25.08
CA LYS A 28 32.91 -10.50 23.87
C LYS A 28 32.00 -11.51 23.19
N LEU A 29 31.46 -11.13 22.02
CA LEU A 29 30.56 -12.00 21.27
C LEU A 29 31.30 -13.28 20.87
N PRO A 30 30.59 -14.42 20.79
CA PRO A 30 31.17 -15.66 20.30
C PRO A 30 31.80 -15.47 18.91
N PRO A 31 32.92 -16.16 18.60
CA PRO A 31 33.56 -16.09 17.29
C PRO A 31 32.60 -16.31 16.12
N GLU A 32 31.60 -17.20 16.26
CA GLU A 32 30.56 -17.47 15.26
C GLU A 32 29.73 -16.24 14.88
N MET A 33 29.47 -15.35 15.84
CA MET A 33 28.68 -14.12 15.62
C MET A 33 29.52 -12.94 15.14
N THR A 34 30.85 -13.10 15.12
CA THR A 34 31.79 -12.12 14.56
C THR A 34 32.45 -12.63 13.27
N LYS A 35 31.97 -13.76 12.73
CA LYS A 35 32.37 -14.25 11.40
C LYS A 35 31.98 -13.21 10.36
N VAL A 36 32.96 -12.83 9.54
CA VAL A 36 32.78 -11.87 8.47
C VAL A 36 31.81 -12.48 7.45
N GLY A 37 30.65 -11.84 7.30
CA GLY A 37 29.64 -12.26 6.33
C GLY A 37 30.12 -12.08 4.89
N HIS A 38 29.43 -12.73 3.95
CA HIS A 38 29.76 -12.65 2.51
C HIS A 38 29.52 -11.26 1.89
N TYR A 39 28.83 -10.36 2.58
CA TYR A 39 28.47 -9.04 2.07
C TYR A 39 28.88 -7.96 3.08
N PRO A 40 29.43 -6.82 2.64
CA PRO A 40 29.77 -5.73 3.54
C PRO A 40 28.49 -5.16 4.17
N VAL A 41 28.38 -5.25 5.49
CA VAL A 41 27.28 -4.67 6.25
C VAL A 41 27.72 -3.30 6.76
N ALA A 42 27.07 -2.24 6.28
CA ALA A 42 27.23 -0.92 6.85
C ALA A 42 26.53 -0.87 8.21
N VAL A 43 27.30 -0.76 9.28
CA VAL A 43 26.74 -0.68 10.64
C VAL A 43 26.17 0.73 10.91
N LEU A 44 26.66 1.75 10.20
CA LEU A 44 26.11 3.12 10.16
C LEU A 44 26.31 3.74 8.76
N PRO A 45 25.47 4.68 8.31
CA PRO A 45 25.67 5.40 7.04
C PRO A 45 27.03 6.13 7.04
N GLY A 46 27.94 5.75 6.15
CA GLY A 46 29.27 6.36 6.03
C GLY A 46 30.38 5.73 6.88
N GLN A 47 30.11 4.67 7.65
CA GLN A 47 31.15 3.85 8.28
C GLN A 47 31.19 2.46 7.65
N TYR A 48 32.26 2.19 6.91
CA TYR A 48 32.57 0.88 6.37
C TYR A 48 33.39 0.09 7.39
N THR A 49 33.12 -1.21 7.53
CA THR A 49 33.97 -2.11 8.33
C THR A 49 35.30 -2.33 7.61
N ASP A 50 36.42 -2.24 8.33
CA ASP A 50 37.79 -2.38 7.76
C ASP A 50 38.09 -3.74 7.10
N LYS A 51 37.21 -4.75 7.23
CA LYS A 51 37.39 -6.08 6.65
C LYS A 51 36.17 -6.51 5.85
N TYR A 52 36.26 -6.36 4.53
CA TYR A 52 35.36 -6.97 3.56
C TYR A 52 36.07 -8.14 2.87
N LYS A 53 35.31 -9.10 2.35
CA LYS A 53 35.87 -10.15 1.50
C LYS A 53 36.10 -9.56 0.10
N CYS A 54 37.35 -9.55 -0.37
CA CYS A 54 37.67 -9.20 -1.74
C CYS A 54 37.24 -10.35 -2.65
N TYR A 55 36.46 -10.06 -3.69
CA TYR A 55 36.04 -11.04 -4.69
C TYR A 55 36.76 -10.77 -6.01
N THR A 56 37.15 -11.83 -6.70
CA THR A 56 37.61 -11.74 -8.10
C THR A 56 36.44 -11.46 -9.03
N SER A 57 36.72 -10.94 -10.23
CA SER A 57 35.70 -10.67 -11.25
C SER A 57 34.87 -11.92 -11.58
N LEU A 58 35.52 -13.09 -11.67
CA LEU A 58 34.87 -14.39 -11.94
C LEU A 58 33.92 -14.83 -10.82
N GLU A 59 34.24 -14.53 -9.56
CA GLU A 59 33.41 -14.86 -8.40
C GLU A 59 32.19 -13.92 -8.28
N LEU A 60 32.35 -12.65 -8.65
CA LEU A 60 31.24 -11.68 -8.69
C LEU A 60 30.16 -12.08 -9.70
N PHE A 61 30.53 -12.66 -10.84
CA PHE A 61 29.57 -13.17 -11.84
C PHE A 61 28.68 -14.31 -11.34
N ARG A 62 29.03 -14.93 -10.21
CA ARG A 62 28.30 -16.05 -9.61
C ARG A 62 27.40 -15.62 -8.44
N LEU A 63 27.43 -14.33 -8.05
CA LEU A 63 26.60 -13.79 -6.98
C LEU A 63 25.28 -13.24 -7.55
N PRO A 64 24.16 -13.38 -6.82
CA PRO A 64 22.83 -13.02 -7.32
C PRO A 64 22.61 -11.49 -7.23
N LEU A 65 23.30 -10.74 -8.09
CA LEU A 65 23.06 -9.33 -8.32
C LEU A 65 22.45 -9.17 -9.73
N ASN A 66 21.18 -9.56 -9.88
CA ASN A 66 20.32 -9.35 -11.06
C ASN A 66 20.84 -9.74 -12.47
N THR A 67 22.04 -10.30 -12.61
CA THR A 67 22.60 -10.84 -13.86
C THR A 67 23.51 -12.02 -13.55
N VAL A 68 22.90 -13.19 -13.33
CA VAL A 68 23.67 -14.45 -13.36
C VAL A 68 24.00 -14.73 -14.81
N CYS A 69 25.26 -14.52 -15.21
CA CYS A 69 25.70 -14.81 -16.58
C CYS A 69 26.16 -16.26 -16.78
N VAL A 70 26.47 -17.00 -15.70
CA VAL A 70 26.89 -18.41 -15.76
C VAL A 70 26.34 -19.17 -14.54
N GLY A 71 25.71 -20.32 -14.79
CA GLY A 71 25.19 -21.20 -13.74
C GLY A 71 26.29 -21.86 -12.89
N PRO A 72 25.98 -22.34 -11.68
CA PRO A 72 26.98 -22.96 -10.80
C PRO A 72 27.51 -24.25 -11.42
N VAL A 73 28.84 -24.39 -11.45
CA VAL A 73 29.52 -25.60 -11.91
C VAL A 73 29.44 -26.65 -10.81
N SER A 74 28.94 -27.83 -11.15
CA SER A 74 28.93 -29.00 -10.27
C SER A 74 30.37 -29.41 -9.95
N GLY A 75 30.72 -29.47 -8.67
CA GLY A 75 31.86 -30.25 -8.18
C GLY A 75 33.20 -29.53 -8.15
N ASP A 76 33.81 -29.62 -6.97
CA ASP A 76 35.24 -29.57 -6.68
C ASP A 76 35.89 -28.21 -6.37
N THR A 77 36.14 -28.04 -5.07
CA THR A 77 37.00 -27.05 -4.42
C THR A 77 38.41 -27.02 -5.05
N PRO A 78 39.06 -25.84 -5.08
CA PRO A 78 40.31 -25.76 -4.30
C PRO A 78 40.63 -24.39 -3.66
N LYS A 79 41.11 -24.51 -2.41
CA LYS A 79 42.22 -23.83 -1.69
C LYS A 79 42.47 -22.32 -1.84
N GLU A 80 42.56 -21.68 -0.67
CA GLU A 80 43.18 -20.38 -0.39
C GLU A 80 44.60 -20.27 -0.94
N ALA A 81 44.92 -19.14 -1.57
CA ALA A 81 46.25 -18.55 -1.52
C ALA A 81 46.14 -17.02 -1.59
N GLN A 82 46.63 -16.36 -0.54
CA GLN A 82 46.87 -14.93 -0.46
C GLN A 82 48.14 -14.59 -1.25
N ASN A 83 48.13 -13.50 -2.01
CA ASN A 83 49.25 -12.56 -2.23
C ASN A 83 48.76 -11.42 -3.15
N GLY A 84 49.01 -10.17 -2.78
CA GLY A 84 48.98 -9.00 -3.69
C GLY A 84 50.39 -8.45 -3.90
N PRO A 85 50.60 -7.24 -4.46
CA PRO A 85 49.81 -6.48 -5.42
C PRO A 85 50.63 -6.10 -6.70
N ALA A 86 49.95 -5.42 -7.64
CA ALA A 86 50.47 -4.54 -8.70
C ALA A 86 51.06 -5.14 -10.00
N ALA A 87 50.48 -4.78 -11.16
CA ALA A 87 51.08 -3.86 -12.16
C ALA A 87 50.25 -3.84 -13.46
N ASP A 88 50.25 -2.66 -14.10
CA ASP A 88 49.69 -2.30 -15.40
C ASP A 88 49.99 -3.28 -16.55
N ALA A 89 49.04 -3.41 -17.49
CA ALA A 89 49.32 -3.34 -18.93
C ALA A 89 48.01 -3.31 -19.75
N ALA A 90 48.02 -2.47 -20.78
CA ALA A 90 46.93 -2.17 -21.70
C ALA A 90 47.02 -3.00 -23.00
N ILE A 91 46.03 -2.77 -23.90
CA ILE A 91 46.03 -3.05 -25.36
C ILE A 91 45.68 -4.53 -25.69
N LYS A 92 44.77 -4.92 -26.62
CA LYS A 92 44.39 -4.40 -27.95
C LYS A 92 43.00 -4.94 -28.36
N GLN A 93 42.31 -4.16 -29.19
CA GLN A 93 41.23 -4.64 -30.06
C GLN A 93 41.83 -5.44 -31.21
N GLU A 94 41.14 -6.50 -31.65
CA GLU A 94 41.18 -6.90 -33.06
C GLU A 94 39.92 -7.64 -33.51
N ASN A 95 39.53 -7.25 -34.71
CA ASN A 95 38.36 -7.61 -35.49
C ASN A 95 38.74 -8.78 -36.41
N GLY A 96 37.83 -9.71 -36.70
CA GLY A 96 38.16 -10.83 -37.60
C GLY A 96 36.97 -11.72 -37.96
N THR A 97 36.32 -11.38 -39.06
CA THR A 97 35.34 -12.17 -39.82
C THR A 97 35.96 -13.42 -40.45
N THR A 98 35.26 -14.56 -40.43
CA THR A 98 35.22 -15.50 -41.57
C THR A 98 33.93 -16.32 -41.57
N ALA A 99 33.32 -16.41 -42.75
CA ALA A 99 32.14 -17.18 -43.08
C ALA A 99 32.42 -18.69 -43.22
N ALA A 100 31.40 -19.52 -43.03
CA ALA A 100 31.25 -20.77 -43.75
C ALA A 100 29.77 -21.18 -43.85
N THR A 101 29.33 -21.24 -45.10
CA THR A 101 28.07 -21.77 -45.61
C THR A 101 28.04 -23.29 -45.50
N THR A 102 26.90 -23.88 -45.13
CA THR A 102 26.44 -25.15 -45.73
C THR A 102 24.91 -25.30 -45.61
N THR A 103 24.28 -25.27 -46.78
CA THR A 103 22.94 -25.75 -47.14
C THR A 103 22.80 -27.26 -47.04
N THR A 104 21.59 -27.73 -46.68
CA THR A 104 20.80 -28.80 -47.37
C THR A 104 19.40 -28.90 -46.72
N THR A 105 18.34 -28.42 -47.39
CA THR A 105 17.23 -29.20 -48.01
C THR A 105 16.47 -30.14 -47.08
N GLY A 106 15.21 -29.84 -46.74
CA GLY A 106 14.01 -30.42 -47.38
C GLY A 106 13.38 -31.42 -46.38
N THR A 107 12.08 -31.54 -46.13
CA THR A 107 10.91 -31.53 -47.02
C THR A 107 9.62 -31.41 -46.19
N ASN A 108 8.56 -31.07 -46.91
CA ASN A 108 7.17 -30.83 -46.50
C ASN A 108 6.47 -32.03 -45.83
N SER A 109 5.38 -31.74 -45.10
CA SER A 109 4.00 -32.25 -45.33
C SER A 109 3.20 -32.18 -44.01
N SER A 110 2.18 -31.34 -43.90
CA SER A 110 0.77 -31.58 -44.30
C SER A 110 -0.10 -32.11 -43.15
N ALA A 111 -1.12 -31.29 -42.88
CA ALA A 111 -2.41 -31.54 -42.24
C ALA A 111 -2.83 -33.00 -41.97
N ALA A 112 -3.42 -33.20 -40.78
CA ALA A 112 -4.54 -34.12 -40.61
C ALA A 112 -5.50 -33.58 -39.54
N LYS A 113 -6.71 -33.25 -40.00
CA LYS A 113 -7.94 -33.24 -39.18
C LYS A 113 -8.29 -34.69 -38.86
N SER A 114 -8.77 -34.96 -37.65
CA SER A 114 -9.69 -36.07 -37.43
C SER A 114 -10.65 -35.73 -36.30
N ALA A 115 -11.93 -35.75 -36.66
CA ALA A 115 -13.05 -35.85 -35.76
C ALA A 115 -13.37 -37.33 -35.53
N THR A 116 -13.68 -37.72 -34.30
CA THR A 116 -14.46 -38.94 -34.05
C THR A 116 -15.22 -38.81 -32.74
N THR A 117 -16.46 -39.28 -32.79
CA THR A 117 -17.54 -39.21 -31.81
C THR A 117 -17.48 -40.33 -30.76
N ALA A 118 -17.82 -39.94 -29.52
CA ALA A 118 -18.57 -40.64 -28.46
C ALA A 118 -18.29 -42.11 -28.10
N LYS A 119 -17.96 -42.34 -26.82
CA LYS A 119 -18.76 -43.16 -25.90
C LYS A 119 -18.41 -42.89 -24.43
N SER A 120 -19.45 -42.95 -23.62
CA SER A 120 -19.55 -42.79 -22.17
C SER A 120 -18.84 -43.89 -21.40
N ASP A 121 -18.23 -43.55 -20.26
CA ASP A 121 -18.35 -44.34 -19.03
C ASP A 121 -18.00 -43.50 -17.79
N ASP A 122 -18.86 -43.66 -16.79
CA ASP A 122 -18.78 -43.08 -15.45
C ASP A 122 -17.59 -43.62 -14.68
N THR A 123 -16.69 -42.75 -14.20
CA THR A 123 -16.05 -42.96 -12.90
C THR A 123 -15.57 -41.62 -12.33
N ALA A 124 -16.14 -41.24 -11.21
CA ALA A 124 -15.78 -40.05 -10.45
C ALA A 124 -14.39 -40.19 -9.83
N ALA A 125 -13.45 -39.36 -10.29
CA ALA A 125 -12.21 -39.03 -9.61
C ALA A 125 -12.15 -37.50 -9.47
N PRO A 126 -11.78 -36.94 -8.30
CA PRO A 126 -11.73 -35.49 -8.13
C PRO A 126 -10.59 -34.95 -8.98
N VAL A 127 -10.95 -34.29 -10.08
CA VAL A 127 -10.03 -33.47 -10.85
C VAL A 127 -9.61 -32.33 -9.94
N GLU A 128 -8.40 -32.41 -9.37
CA GLU A 128 -7.66 -31.24 -8.92
C GLU A 128 -7.47 -30.34 -10.15
N GLN A 129 -8.46 -29.47 -10.39
CA GLN A 129 -8.32 -28.39 -11.31
C GLN A 129 -7.13 -27.57 -10.81
N LYS A 130 -6.01 -27.71 -11.52
CA LYS A 130 -4.86 -26.83 -11.42
C LYS A 130 -5.31 -25.43 -11.84
N GLN A 131 -6.04 -24.75 -10.95
CA GLN A 131 -6.37 -23.34 -11.07
C GLN A 131 -5.03 -22.64 -11.20
N GLN A 132 -4.73 -22.15 -12.41
CA GLN A 132 -3.59 -21.28 -12.62
C GLN A 132 -3.82 -20.07 -11.73
N LEU A 133 -3.14 -20.07 -10.57
CA LEU A 133 -3.28 -19.03 -9.57
C LEU A 133 -2.92 -17.70 -10.22
N LEU A 134 -3.92 -16.82 -10.32
CA LEU A 134 -3.76 -15.47 -10.82
C LEU A 134 -2.66 -14.77 -10.01
N ARG A 135 -1.70 -14.13 -10.71
CA ARG A 135 -0.54 -13.46 -10.09
C ARG A 135 -0.46 -11.98 -10.49
N CYS A 136 -0.12 -11.16 -9.51
CA CYS A 136 0.10 -9.74 -9.67
C CYS A 136 1.23 -9.46 -10.68
N LYS A 137 0.96 -8.64 -11.70
CA LYS A 137 1.95 -8.23 -12.72
C LYS A 137 3.12 -7.43 -12.12
N VAL A 138 2.92 -6.77 -10.98
CA VAL A 138 3.93 -5.90 -10.35
C VAL A 138 4.86 -6.67 -9.41
N CYS A 139 4.32 -7.51 -8.52
CA CYS A 139 5.10 -8.19 -7.48
C CYS A 139 5.16 -9.71 -7.64
N SER A 140 4.48 -10.28 -8.64
CA SER A 140 4.37 -11.73 -8.87
C SER A 140 3.80 -12.51 -7.68
N GLY A 141 3.11 -11.83 -6.76
CA GLY A 141 2.38 -12.42 -5.63
C GLY A 141 0.97 -12.87 -6.02
N THR A 142 0.38 -13.76 -5.22
CA THR A 142 -1.00 -14.25 -5.39
C THR A 142 -1.97 -13.40 -4.55
N LYS A 143 -3.26 -13.73 -4.57
CA LYS A 143 -4.27 -13.12 -3.69
C LYS A 143 -3.94 -13.28 -2.19
N ASP A 144 -3.27 -14.37 -1.83
CA ASP A 144 -2.99 -14.73 -0.44
C ASP A 144 -1.73 -14.02 0.10
N LEU A 145 -0.87 -13.54 -0.79
CA LEU A 145 0.35 -12.84 -0.40
C LEU A 145 0.76 -11.79 -1.45
N ASN A 146 0.61 -10.53 -1.07
CA ASN A 146 1.29 -9.42 -1.75
C ASN A 146 2.73 -9.33 -1.26
N LYS A 147 3.70 -9.55 -2.16
CA LYS A 147 5.14 -9.51 -1.82
C LYS A 147 5.66 -8.11 -1.45
N LYS A 148 4.97 -7.04 -1.86
CA LYS A 148 5.35 -5.65 -1.54
C LYS A 148 4.92 -5.26 -0.11
N SER A 149 3.73 -5.69 0.31
CA SER A 149 3.17 -5.34 1.63
C SER A 149 3.28 -6.45 2.68
N GLY A 150 3.57 -7.69 2.27
CA GLY A 150 3.62 -8.86 3.14
C GLY A 150 2.26 -9.34 3.64
N LYS A 151 1.15 -8.86 3.07
CA LYS A 151 -0.22 -9.16 3.51
C LYS A 151 -1.02 -9.81 2.40
N ALA A 152 -2.03 -10.61 2.78
CA ALA A 152 -3.04 -11.07 1.83
C ALA A 152 -3.82 -9.87 1.28
N GLU A 153 -3.93 -9.79 -0.04
CA GLU A 153 -4.60 -8.70 -0.73
C GLU A 153 -5.20 -9.24 -2.02
N GLY A 154 -6.49 -8.95 -2.26
CA GLY A 154 -7.16 -9.35 -3.49
C GLY A 154 -6.50 -8.78 -4.74
N LEU A 155 -6.62 -9.49 -5.85
CA LEU A 155 -6.17 -9.04 -7.16
C LEU A 155 -7.34 -8.40 -7.90
N ILE A 156 -7.09 -7.24 -8.51
CA ILE A 156 -7.96 -6.64 -9.52
C ILE A 156 -7.49 -7.04 -10.91
N VAL A 157 -8.41 -7.20 -11.85
CA VAL A 157 -8.12 -7.66 -13.22
C VAL A 157 -8.56 -6.61 -14.22
N CYS A 158 -7.66 -6.26 -15.14
CA CYS A 158 -8.00 -5.36 -16.23
C CYS A 158 -8.95 -6.03 -17.21
N ALA A 159 -10.08 -5.40 -17.51
CA ALA A 159 -11.07 -5.88 -18.47
C ALA A 159 -10.58 -5.91 -19.92
N LYS A 160 -9.49 -5.21 -20.27
CA LYS A 160 -8.97 -5.10 -21.64
C LYS A 160 -7.81 -6.06 -21.92
N CYS A 161 -6.82 -6.13 -21.03
CA CYS A 161 -5.61 -6.96 -21.23
C CYS A 161 -5.52 -8.16 -20.28
N SER A 162 -6.54 -8.38 -19.45
CA SER A 162 -6.62 -9.48 -18.47
C SER A 162 -5.46 -9.55 -17.47
N SER A 163 -4.63 -8.50 -17.39
CA SER A 163 -3.55 -8.44 -16.41
C SER A 163 -4.11 -8.25 -15.01
N SER A 164 -3.60 -9.00 -14.04
CA SER A 164 -3.99 -8.85 -12.64
C SER A 164 -2.97 -8.07 -11.82
N SER A 165 -3.41 -7.34 -10.80
CA SER A 165 -2.53 -6.60 -9.89
C SER A 165 -3.18 -6.42 -8.52
N HIS A 166 -2.38 -6.29 -7.46
CA HIS A 166 -2.89 -5.85 -6.15
C HIS A 166 -3.22 -4.36 -6.20
N ALA A 167 -4.25 -3.92 -5.47
CA ALA A 167 -4.63 -2.51 -5.42
C ALA A 167 -3.44 -1.63 -4.98
N SER A 168 -2.78 -2.01 -3.88
CA SER A 168 -1.62 -1.30 -3.35
C SER A 168 -0.36 -1.37 -4.22
N CYS A 169 -0.28 -2.36 -5.13
CA CYS A 169 0.83 -2.47 -6.07
C CYS A 169 0.71 -1.47 -7.23
N VAL A 170 -0.50 -1.02 -7.54
CA VAL A 170 -0.79 0.01 -8.57
C VAL A 170 -1.30 1.32 -7.94
N ASP A 171 -0.93 1.55 -6.68
CA ASP A 171 -1.23 2.76 -5.89
C ASP A 171 -2.73 3.10 -5.75
N LEU A 172 -3.58 2.07 -5.79
CA LEU A 172 -5.01 2.18 -5.50
C LEU A 172 -5.29 1.91 -4.03
N ASN A 173 -6.15 2.74 -3.45
CA ASN A 173 -6.66 2.53 -2.10
C ASN A 173 -7.64 1.34 -2.06
N PRO A 174 -7.46 0.36 -1.15
CA PRO A 174 -8.38 -0.79 -1.00
C PRO A 174 -9.86 -0.43 -0.82
N SER A 175 -10.16 0.74 -0.26
CA SER A 175 -11.55 1.23 -0.12
C SER A 175 -12.26 1.49 -1.44
N MET A 176 -11.53 1.62 -2.56
CA MET A 176 -12.08 1.81 -3.89
C MET A 176 -12.47 0.49 -4.56
N ILE A 177 -11.97 -0.65 -4.05
CA ILE A 177 -12.12 -1.96 -4.70
C ILE A 177 -13.58 -2.39 -4.93
N PRO A 178 -14.52 -2.20 -3.98
CA PRO A 178 -15.92 -2.51 -4.22
C PRO A 178 -16.49 -1.73 -5.42
N ARG A 179 -16.06 -0.47 -5.59
CA ARG A 179 -16.48 0.38 -6.71
C ARG A 179 -15.79 -0.02 -8.01
N ILE A 180 -14.50 -0.31 -7.96
CA ILE A 180 -13.72 -0.77 -9.12
C ILE A 180 -14.29 -2.08 -9.68
N ASN A 181 -14.66 -3.03 -8.81
CA ASN A 181 -15.23 -4.31 -9.21
C ASN A 181 -16.67 -4.20 -9.73
N SER A 182 -17.35 -3.07 -9.54
CA SER A 182 -18.71 -2.86 -10.06
C SER A 182 -18.76 -2.62 -11.58
N TYR A 183 -17.61 -2.46 -12.23
CA TYR A 183 -17.52 -2.26 -13.68
C TYR A 183 -16.21 -2.85 -14.24
N GLY A 184 -16.07 -2.87 -15.57
CA GLY A 184 -14.85 -3.33 -16.24
C GLY A 184 -13.67 -2.37 -16.04
N TRP A 185 -12.97 -2.48 -14.91
CA TRP A 185 -11.78 -1.66 -14.63
C TRP A 185 -10.67 -1.86 -15.67
N GLN A 186 -9.97 -0.79 -15.98
CA GLN A 186 -8.85 -0.77 -16.93
C GLN A 186 -7.56 -0.39 -16.20
N CYS A 187 -6.46 -1.11 -16.46
CA CYS A 187 -5.15 -0.71 -15.95
C CYS A 187 -4.68 0.58 -16.63
N ILE A 188 -3.62 1.20 -16.09
CA ILE A 188 -3.10 2.50 -16.59
C ILE A 188 -2.82 2.47 -18.10
N GLN A 189 -2.21 1.38 -18.60
CA GLN A 189 -1.87 1.20 -20.01
C GLN A 189 -3.07 0.93 -20.94
N CYS A 190 -4.23 0.65 -20.37
CA CYS A 190 -5.45 0.33 -21.11
C CYS A 190 -6.55 1.37 -20.90
N LYS A 191 -6.24 2.44 -20.15
CA LYS A 191 -7.21 3.43 -19.70
C LYS A 191 -7.64 4.30 -20.88
N ASN A 192 -8.94 4.39 -21.10
CA ASN A 192 -9.51 5.34 -22.05
C ASN A 192 -10.25 6.45 -21.29
N CYS A 193 -10.34 7.64 -21.88
CA CYS A 193 -11.22 8.68 -21.35
C CYS A 193 -12.69 8.22 -21.39
N MET A 194 -13.40 8.31 -20.27
CA MET A 194 -14.82 7.93 -20.21
C MET A 194 -15.75 8.85 -21.00
N GLN A 195 -15.31 10.05 -21.38
CA GLN A 195 -16.14 11.02 -22.11
C GLN A 195 -15.99 10.88 -23.63
N CYS A 196 -14.77 10.69 -24.14
CA CYS A 196 -14.50 10.60 -25.58
C CYS A 196 -14.03 9.22 -26.05
N SER A 197 -13.83 8.27 -25.13
CA SER A 197 -13.35 6.91 -25.38
C SER A 197 -11.96 6.78 -26.02
N ASN A 198 -11.20 7.89 -26.15
CA ASN A 198 -9.85 7.91 -26.70
C ASN A 198 -8.78 7.75 -25.58
N PRO A 199 -7.72 6.92 -25.78
CA PRO A 199 -6.55 6.85 -24.90
C PRO A 199 -5.48 7.94 -25.11
N ASP A 200 -5.49 8.70 -26.21
CA ASP A 200 -4.48 9.73 -26.54
C ASP A 200 -4.35 10.81 -25.44
N ASP A 201 -3.35 11.70 -25.51
CA ASP A 201 -3.16 12.80 -24.54
C ASP A 201 -3.13 12.31 -23.07
N GLU A 202 -2.39 11.23 -22.82
CA GLU A 202 -2.27 10.59 -21.49
C GLU A 202 -1.79 11.56 -20.39
N ASP A 203 -0.93 12.52 -20.74
CA ASP A 203 -0.39 13.55 -19.84
C ASP A 203 -1.45 14.53 -19.33
N LYS A 204 -2.56 14.65 -20.06
CA LYS A 204 -3.73 15.47 -19.71
C LYS A 204 -4.89 14.64 -19.17
N MET A 205 -4.67 13.35 -18.91
CA MET A 205 -5.68 12.46 -18.34
C MET A 205 -5.56 12.41 -16.81
N ILE A 206 -6.66 12.69 -16.12
CA ILE A 206 -6.79 12.55 -14.66
C ILE A 206 -7.66 11.35 -14.31
N PHE A 207 -7.33 10.68 -13.21
CA PHE A 207 -8.09 9.55 -12.68
C PHE A 207 -8.93 9.97 -11.48
N CYS A 208 -10.17 9.48 -11.43
CA CYS A 208 -11.04 9.74 -10.29
C CYS A 208 -10.54 9.00 -9.05
N ASP A 209 -10.30 9.71 -7.95
CA ASP A 209 -9.79 9.16 -6.70
C ASP A 209 -10.79 8.25 -5.92
N LEU A 210 -11.96 7.93 -6.51
CA LEU A 210 -12.93 7.01 -5.93
C LEU A 210 -13.21 5.79 -6.81
N CYS A 211 -13.23 5.96 -8.13
CA CYS A 211 -13.47 4.84 -9.04
C CYS A 211 -12.24 4.47 -9.87
N ASP A 212 -11.25 5.33 -10.05
CA ASP A 212 -10.10 5.10 -10.95
C ASP A 212 -10.48 5.09 -12.46
N ARG A 213 -11.59 5.72 -12.83
CA ARG A 213 -11.91 6.02 -14.24
C ARG A 213 -11.12 7.22 -14.74
N GLY A 214 -10.66 7.16 -16.00
CA GLY A 214 -9.86 8.20 -16.64
C GLY A 214 -10.70 9.23 -17.38
N PHE A 215 -10.27 10.49 -17.31
CA PHE A 215 -10.89 11.62 -17.97
C PHE A 215 -9.82 12.60 -18.44
N HIS A 216 -9.87 13.08 -19.68
CA HIS A 216 -9.07 14.25 -20.02
C HIS A 216 -9.57 15.47 -19.26
N ILE A 217 -8.66 16.33 -18.80
CA ILE A 217 -9.01 17.55 -18.07
C ILE A 217 -10.01 18.42 -18.86
N TYR A 218 -9.82 18.56 -20.17
CA TYR A 218 -10.70 19.35 -21.03
C TYR A 218 -12.06 18.69 -21.28
N CYS A 219 -12.11 17.34 -21.33
CA CYS A 219 -13.36 16.60 -21.47
C CYS A 219 -14.31 16.80 -20.28
N VAL A 220 -13.77 17.16 -19.11
CA VAL A 220 -14.54 17.46 -17.89
C VAL A 220 -14.58 18.97 -17.57
N GLY A 221 -14.18 19.83 -18.51
CA GLY A 221 -14.24 21.29 -18.37
C GLY A 221 -13.18 21.90 -17.44
N LEU A 222 -12.12 21.15 -17.11
CA LEU A 222 -11.00 21.64 -16.31
C LEU A 222 -9.93 22.25 -17.21
N ARG A 223 -9.45 23.43 -16.83
CA ARG A 223 -8.36 24.13 -17.54
C ARG A 223 -6.97 23.64 -17.11
N ARG A 224 -6.87 23.06 -15.92
CA ARG A 224 -5.62 22.59 -15.30
C ARG A 224 -5.94 21.37 -14.42
N ILE A 225 -4.93 20.56 -14.15
CA ILE A 225 -5.03 19.46 -13.18
C ILE A 225 -5.32 20.07 -11.80
N PRO A 226 -6.41 19.67 -11.12
CA PRO A 226 -6.78 20.20 -9.81
C PRO A 226 -5.74 19.80 -8.75
N HIS A 227 -5.52 20.70 -7.78
CA HIS A 227 -4.68 20.38 -6.64
C HIS A 227 -5.45 19.51 -5.64
N GLY A 228 -4.87 18.36 -5.29
CA GLY A 228 -5.45 17.46 -4.31
C GLY A 228 -6.42 16.45 -4.92
N ARG A 229 -7.42 16.06 -4.14
CA ARG A 229 -8.33 14.96 -4.48
C ARG A 229 -9.38 15.42 -5.50
N TRP A 230 -9.62 14.63 -6.53
CA TRP A 230 -10.64 14.90 -7.55
C TRP A 230 -11.57 13.70 -7.76
N HIS A 231 -12.88 13.98 -7.80
CA HIS A 231 -13.92 12.99 -8.06
C HIS A 231 -14.64 13.33 -9.36
N CYS A 232 -14.86 12.33 -10.21
CA CYS A 232 -15.65 12.49 -11.43
C CYS A 232 -17.13 12.79 -11.09
N LYS A 233 -17.88 13.29 -12.08
CA LYS A 233 -19.31 13.68 -11.95
C LYS A 233 -20.20 12.58 -11.35
N GLU A 234 -19.88 11.30 -11.59
CA GLU A 234 -20.62 10.17 -11.03
C GLU A 234 -20.29 9.89 -9.56
N CYS A 235 -19.07 10.18 -9.14
CA CYS A 235 -18.58 9.91 -7.78
C CYS A 235 -18.70 11.11 -6.86
N ALA A 236 -18.70 12.33 -7.41
CA ALA A 236 -18.79 13.57 -6.66
C ALA A 236 -20.23 13.78 -6.16
N ILE A 237 -20.49 13.27 -4.96
CA ILE A 237 -21.78 13.34 -4.28
C ILE A 237 -21.53 13.82 -2.85
N CYS A 238 -22.34 14.78 -2.38
CA CYS A 238 -22.29 15.21 -0.99
C CYS A 238 -22.74 14.06 -0.08
N ASN A 239 -21.88 13.65 0.85
CA ASN A 239 -22.19 12.56 1.80
C ASN A 239 -23.38 12.87 2.71
N THR A 240 -23.68 14.16 2.95
CA THR A 240 -24.77 14.57 3.82
C THR A 240 -26.09 14.67 3.06
N CYS A 241 -26.18 15.58 2.08
CA CYS A 241 -27.44 15.90 1.42
C CYS A 241 -27.66 15.14 0.10
N GLY A 242 -26.69 14.34 -0.36
CA GLY A 242 -26.80 13.58 -1.62
C GLY A 242 -26.73 14.43 -2.90
N SER A 243 -26.52 15.75 -2.79
CA SER A 243 -26.40 16.60 -3.97
C SER A 243 -25.24 16.15 -4.85
N LYS A 244 -25.45 16.17 -6.17
CA LYS A 244 -24.42 15.93 -7.21
C LYS A 244 -23.78 17.23 -7.72
N SER A 245 -24.07 18.35 -7.07
CA SER A 245 -23.49 19.66 -7.35
C SER A 245 -22.72 20.17 -6.14
N PRO A 246 -21.52 20.75 -6.33
CA PRO A 246 -20.76 21.35 -5.23
C PRO A 246 -21.52 22.51 -4.58
N ALA A 247 -22.51 23.11 -5.25
CA ALA A 247 -23.32 24.19 -4.70
C ALA A 247 -24.42 23.70 -3.74
N GLY A 248 -24.69 22.39 -3.67
CA GLY A 248 -25.71 21.85 -2.77
C GLY A 248 -27.14 22.30 -3.07
N GLY A 249 -27.41 22.93 -4.21
CA GLY A 249 -28.71 23.51 -4.59
C GLY A 249 -28.77 25.04 -4.43
N GLU A 250 -27.75 25.67 -3.85
CA GLU A 250 -27.66 27.13 -3.76
C GLU A 250 -27.07 27.74 -5.03
N VAL A 251 -27.42 29.00 -5.32
CA VAL A 251 -26.83 29.76 -6.43
C VAL A 251 -25.52 30.39 -5.95
N LEU A 252 -24.41 29.69 -6.21
CA LEU A 252 -23.06 30.13 -5.83
C LEU A 252 -22.20 30.38 -7.07
N LYS A 253 -21.31 31.37 -7.00
CA LYS A 253 -20.30 31.61 -8.03
C LYS A 253 -19.14 30.64 -7.82
N ASN A 254 -18.79 29.89 -8.86
CA ASN A 254 -17.68 28.92 -8.90
C ASN A 254 -17.63 27.96 -7.68
N PRO A 255 -18.69 27.19 -7.42
CA PRO A 255 -18.73 26.27 -6.28
C PRO A 255 -17.75 25.11 -6.49
N GLU A 256 -16.92 24.84 -5.49
CA GLU A 256 -15.95 23.74 -5.50
C GLU A 256 -16.27 22.69 -4.43
N TRP A 257 -16.01 21.43 -4.75
CA TRP A 257 -16.17 20.31 -3.82
C TRP A 257 -15.18 20.41 -2.65
N GLN A 258 -15.67 20.13 -1.44
CA GLN A 258 -14.85 20.14 -0.23
C GLN A 258 -14.55 18.71 0.19
N HIS A 259 -13.27 18.37 0.28
CA HIS A 259 -12.80 17.03 0.64
C HIS A 259 -12.17 17.03 2.02
N GLU A 260 -12.79 16.31 2.94
CA GLU A 260 -12.40 16.25 4.34
C GLU A 260 -11.57 15.01 4.64
N PHE A 261 -10.65 15.15 5.60
CA PHE A 261 -9.68 14.11 5.94
C PHE A 261 -9.70 13.85 7.46
N LYS A 262 -9.64 12.58 7.84
CA LYS A 262 -9.37 12.19 9.23
C LYS A 262 -7.97 12.66 9.58
N LYS A 263 -7.83 13.31 10.74
CA LYS A 263 -6.55 13.82 11.23
C LYS A 263 -6.07 12.99 12.41
N ASN A 264 -4.75 12.84 12.56
CA ASN A 264 -4.15 12.21 13.73
C ASN A 264 -4.20 13.14 14.94
N ARG A 265 -3.75 12.64 16.10
CA ARG A 265 -3.51 13.45 17.30
C ARG A 265 -2.62 14.66 17.02
N ASP A 266 -1.64 14.52 16.12
CA ASP A 266 -0.74 15.59 15.69
C ASP A 266 -1.31 16.48 14.57
N ASN A 267 -2.63 16.44 14.35
CA ASN A 267 -3.36 17.20 13.32
C ASN A 267 -2.93 16.94 11.86
N ARG A 268 -2.09 15.92 11.60
CA ARG A 268 -1.71 15.47 10.26
C ARG A 268 -2.84 14.69 9.59
N LYS A 269 -3.08 14.92 8.30
CA LYS A 269 -4.09 14.17 7.50
C LYS A 269 -3.66 12.70 7.38
N ILE A 270 -4.50 11.78 7.83
CA ILE A 270 -4.26 10.33 7.76
C ILE A 270 -4.96 9.72 6.55
N ALA A 271 -6.25 10.02 6.37
CA ALA A 271 -7.08 9.35 5.39
C ALA A 271 -8.22 10.26 4.92
N TYR A 272 -8.63 10.08 3.66
CA TYR A 272 -9.86 10.68 3.15
C TYR A 272 -11.06 10.24 4.01
N ALA A 273 -11.91 11.20 4.36
CA ALA A 273 -13.07 10.98 5.21
C ALA A 273 -14.37 11.10 4.41
N THR A 274 -14.61 12.24 3.77
CA THR A 274 -15.88 12.53 3.11
C THR A 274 -15.77 13.66 2.08
N THR A 275 -16.73 13.72 1.17
CA THR A 275 -16.92 14.81 0.21
C THR A 275 -18.20 15.56 0.54
N LEU A 276 -18.12 16.89 0.58
CA LEU A 276 -19.21 17.78 0.95
C LEU A 276 -19.40 18.87 -0.10
N CYS A 277 -20.66 19.25 -0.33
CA CYS A 277 -20.98 20.50 -1.01
C CYS A 277 -20.67 21.70 -0.10
N VAL A 278 -20.55 22.89 -0.68
CA VAL A 278 -20.20 24.13 0.03
C VAL A 278 -21.12 24.42 1.24
N PRO A 279 -22.46 24.27 1.15
CA PRO A 279 -23.33 24.49 2.31
C PRO A 279 -23.08 23.50 3.46
N CYS A 280 -22.90 22.21 3.13
CA CYS A 280 -22.63 21.18 4.15
C CYS A 280 -21.23 21.34 4.77
N ASP A 281 -20.23 21.74 3.99
CA ASP A 281 -18.89 22.04 4.50
C ASP A 281 -18.91 23.18 5.55
N ARG A 282 -19.78 24.18 5.38
CA ARG A 282 -19.96 25.25 6.38
C ARG A 282 -20.39 24.69 7.74
N LEU A 283 -21.29 23.72 7.76
CA LEU A 283 -21.73 23.02 8.98
C LEU A 283 -20.63 22.10 9.54
N TRP A 284 -19.88 21.45 8.65
CA TRP A 284 -18.73 20.63 9.03
C TRP A 284 -17.66 21.44 9.79
N LYS A 285 -17.32 22.64 9.27
CA LYS A 285 -16.37 23.56 9.92
C LYS A 285 -16.83 24.04 11.29
N ARG A 286 -18.15 24.07 11.54
CA ARG A 286 -18.76 24.33 12.86
C ARG A 286 -18.76 23.12 13.79
N ARG A 287 -18.18 21.99 13.36
CA ARG A 287 -18.17 20.70 14.08
C ARG A 287 -19.55 20.10 14.32
N GLN A 288 -20.52 20.42 13.47
CA GLN A 288 -21.87 19.89 13.52
C GLN A 288 -22.00 18.67 12.60
N PHE A 289 -21.44 17.54 13.02
CA PHE A 289 -21.57 16.27 12.29
C PHE A 289 -21.62 15.05 13.20
N CYS A 290 -22.25 13.99 12.71
CA CYS A 290 -22.25 12.68 13.34
C CYS A 290 -20.85 12.05 13.25
N ASN A 291 -20.29 11.60 14.39
CA ASN A 291 -18.95 11.02 14.42
C ASN A 291 -18.82 9.64 13.74
N VAL A 292 -19.95 8.96 13.48
CA VAL A 292 -19.94 7.64 12.86
C VAL A 292 -20.10 7.74 11.34
N CYS A 293 -21.22 8.30 10.87
CA CYS A 293 -21.49 8.39 9.43
C CYS A 293 -20.95 9.66 8.75
N LEU A 294 -20.40 10.61 9.52
CA LEU A 294 -19.81 11.86 9.00
C LEU A 294 -20.81 12.73 8.23
N LYS A 295 -22.11 12.57 8.46
CA LYS A 295 -23.14 13.47 7.94
C LYS A 295 -23.24 14.69 8.85
N VAL A 296 -23.33 15.88 8.25
CA VAL A 296 -23.55 17.11 9.01
C VAL A 296 -25.02 17.23 9.42
N TYR A 297 -25.28 17.90 10.53
CA TYR A 297 -26.62 18.18 11.03
C TYR A 297 -26.80 19.69 11.23
N LYS A 298 -28.04 20.16 11.13
CA LYS A 298 -28.41 21.57 11.35
C LYS A 298 -28.74 21.81 12.81
N SER A 299 -29.54 20.93 13.40
CA SER A 299 -29.99 21.04 14.79
C SER A 299 -30.03 19.68 15.48
N ILE A 300 -29.88 19.69 16.81
CA ILE A 300 -29.91 18.46 17.60
C ILE A 300 -31.29 17.77 17.55
N PRO A 301 -32.41 18.48 17.81
CA PRO A 301 -33.71 17.84 17.84
C PRO A 301 -34.24 17.43 16.46
N GLU A 302 -34.06 18.24 15.41
CA GLU A 302 -34.63 17.94 14.09
C GLU A 302 -33.90 16.79 13.40
N ASP A 303 -32.59 16.69 13.59
CA ASP A 303 -31.76 15.64 12.98
C ASP A 303 -31.58 14.42 13.91
N ASN A 304 -32.40 14.28 14.96
CA ASN A 304 -32.37 13.17 15.91
C ASN A 304 -30.97 12.87 16.46
N MET A 305 -30.23 13.91 16.87
CA MET A 305 -28.88 13.77 17.41
C MET A 305 -28.91 13.53 18.91
N VAL A 306 -27.99 12.71 19.40
CA VAL A 306 -27.74 12.45 20.82
C VAL A 306 -26.23 12.48 21.10
N ARG A 307 -25.85 12.95 22.29
CA ARG A 307 -24.45 12.88 22.74
C ARG A 307 -24.16 11.46 23.22
N CYS A 308 -23.04 10.90 22.77
CA CYS A 308 -22.55 9.61 23.28
C CYS A 308 -22.23 9.70 24.78
N ALA A 309 -22.64 8.70 25.57
CA ALA A 309 -22.36 8.68 27.00
C ALA A 309 -20.86 8.54 27.35
N ASN A 310 -20.04 8.02 26.43
CA ASN A 310 -18.61 7.76 26.67
C ASN A 310 -17.65 8.74 25.97
N CYS A 311 -18.15 9.70 25.19
CA CYS A 311 -17.32 10.71 24.54
C CYS A 311 -18.13 11.98 24.23
N PRO A 312 -17.49 13.16 24.07
CA PRO A 312 -18.20 14.42 23.86
C PRO A 312 -18.81 14.57 22.44
N LYS A 313 -18.95 13.47 21.68
CA LYS A 313 -19.34 13.49 20.28
C LYS A 313 -20.83 13.18 20.11
N TYR A 314 -21.41 13.75 19.05
CA TYR A 314 -22.81 13.55 18.69
C TYR A 314 -22.95 12.45 17.64
N ILE A 315 -24.04 11.70 17.74
CA ILE A 315 -24.45 10.60 16.83
C ILE A 315 -25.95 10.66 16.59
N HIS A 316 -26.43 10.08 15.50
CA HIS A 316 -27.88 9.88 15.32
C HIS A 316 -28.39 8.86 16.33
N LYS A 317 -29.59 9.08 16.88
CA LYS A 317 -30.31 8.17 17.78
C LYS A 317 -30.74 6.88 17.08
N ASP A 318 -31.06 7.00 15.79
CA ASP A 318 -31.59 5.92 14.97
C ASP A 318 -30.56 5.47 13.91
N GLY A 319 -30.61 4.19 13.56
CA GLY A 319 -29.74 3.55 12.57
C GLY A 319 -28.38 3.10 13.11
N ASP A 320 -27.46 2.76 12.20
CA ASP A 320 -26.16 2.11 12.53
C ASP A 320 -25.13 3.04 13.23
N CYS A 321 -25.54 4.25 13.61
CA CYS A 321 -24.67 5.26 14.24
C CYS A 321 -24.58 5.14 15.76
N SER A 322 -25.57 4.49 16.40
CA SER A 322 -25.64 4.35 17.84
C SER A 322 -26.02 2.94 18.26
N ALA A 323 -25.48 2.50 19.39
CA ALA A 323 -25.93 1.35 20.13
C ALA A 323 -26.52 1.82 21.46
N VAL A 324 -27.58 1.15 21.91
CA VAL A 324 -28.18 1.41 23.23
C VAL A 324 -27.70 0.34 24.20
N PHE A 325 -27.18 0.76 25.35
CA PHE A 325 -26.78 -0.13 26.44
C PHE A 325 -27.28 0.46 27.76
N GLU A 326 -28.05 -0.31 28.53
CA GLU A 326 -28.65 0.12 29.81
C GLU A 326 -29.42 1.46 29.73
N GLY A 327 -30.05 1.74 28.58
CA GLY A 327 -30.80 2.98 28.35
C GLY A 327 -29.95 4.19 27.94
N GLU A 328 -28.63 4.04 27.82
CA GLU A 328 -27.72 5.08 27.34
C GLU A 328 -27.32 4.86 25.87
N TYR A 329 -27.16 5.96 25.13
CA TYR A 329 -26.69 5.93 23.74
C TYR A 329 -25.16 5.98 23.67
N LEU A 330 -24.57 5.01 22.97
CA LEU A 330 -23.14 4.88 22.73
C LEU A 330 -22.87 4.92 21.23
N CYS A 331 -21.82 5.62 20.80
CA CYS A 331 -21.37 5.52 19.42
C CYS A 331 -20.71 4.16 19.19
N THR A 332 -20.81 3.63 17.96
CA THR A 332 -20.26 2.30 17.59
C THR A 332 -18.81 2.11 18.03
N PRO A 333 -17.89 3.08 17.84
CA PRO A 333 -16.51 2.94 18.33
C PRO A 333 -16.40 2.80 19.86
N CYS A 334 -17.20 3.56 20.62
CA CYS A 334 -17.21 3.45 22.08
C CYS A 334 -17.83 2.14 22.54
N PHE A 335 -18.88 1.67 21.86
CA PHE A 335 -19.53 0.39 22.16
C PHE A 335 -18.60 -0.81 21.91
N SER A 336 -17.90 -0.84 20.77
CA SER A 336 -16.89 -1.87 20.50
C SER A 336 -15.71 -1.81 21.49
N SER A 337 -15.36 -0.62 21.98
CA SER A 337 -14.30 -0.45 22.97
C SER A 337 -14.72 -0.88 24.38
N SER A 338 -16.00 -0.74 24.75
CA SER A 338 -16.52 -1.18 26.05
C SER A 338 -16.62 -2.70 26.17
N ASN A 339 -16.74 -3.43 25.06
CA ASN A 339 -16.68 -4.90 25.09
C ASN A 339 -15.27 -5.45 25.35
N ASN A 340 -14.22 -4.61 25.37
CA ASN A 340 -12.94 -4.95 25.97
C ASN A 340 -13.02 -4.73 27.49
N THR A 341 -12.94 -5.83 28.24
CA THR A 341 -13.15 -6.03 29.68
C THR A 341 -12.62 -4.95 30.66
N ALA A 342 -11.66 -4.11 30.26
CA ALA A 342 -11.04 -3.11 31.12
C ALA A 342 -11.91 -1.85 31.41
N LEU A 343 -12.76 -1.41 30.47
CA LEU A 343 -13.60 -0.21 30.67
C LEU A 343 -14.90 -0.53 31.44
N ASN A 344 -15.36 -1.77 31.38
CA ASN A 344 -16.49 -2.26 32.17
C ASN A 344 -16.19 -2.21 33.67
N HIS A 345 -14.93 -2.43 34.08
CA HIS A 345 -14.56 -2.41 35.49
C HIS A 345 -14.71 -1.02 36.12
N ASN A 346 -14.29 0.05 35.43
CA ASN A 346 -14.44 1.42 35.92
C ASN A 346 -15.90 1.89 35.95
N ARG A 347 -16.72 1.40 35.03
CA ARG A 347 -18.17 1.69 35.00
C ARG A 347 -18.95 0.91 36.05
N ILE A 348 -18.60 -0.36 36.29
CA ILE A 348 -19.12 -1.16 37.41
C ILE A 348 -18.77 -0.50 38.74
N ILE A 349 -17.53 -0.03 38.91
CA ILE A 349 -17.13 0.71 40.12
C ILE A 349 -17.91 2.02 40.26
N ALA A 350 -18.14 2.77 39.18
CA ALA A 350 -18.92 4.01 39.22
C ALA A 350 -20.41 3.77 39.50
N ALA A 351 -21.01 2.73 38.91
CA ALA A 351 -22.40 2.31 39.14
C ALA A 351 -22.59 1.75 40.55
N ALA A 352 -21.62 0.97 41.06
CA ALA A 352 -21.60 0.49 42.44
C ALA A 352 -21.47 1.65 43.43
N LYS A 353 -20.58 2.62 43.17
CA LYS A 353 -20.47 3.84 43.99
C LYS A 353 -21.74 4.68 43.96
N LYS A 354 -22.43 4.77 42.82
CA LYS A 354 -23.70 5.48 42.69
C LYS A 354 -24.83 4.79 43.46
N LYS A 355 -24.92 3.45 43.39
CA LYS A 355 -25.86 2.64 44.21
C LYS A 355 -25.57 2.71 45.71
N MET A 356 -24.29 2.77 46.10
CA MET A 356 -23.90 2.96 47.51
C MET A 356 -24.16 4.38 48.01
N ALA A 357 -24.10 5.39 47.13
CA ALA A 357 -24.39 6.78 47.47
C ALA A 357 -25.90 7.10 47.51
N SER A 358 -26.72 6.34 46.78
CA SER A 358 -28.19 6.48 46.78
C SER A 358 -28.86 5.52 47.77
N GLY A 359 -28.30 5.34 48.97
CA GLY A 359 -28.86 4.43 49.97
C GLY A 359 -30.36 4.66 50.19
N PHE A 360 -31.12 3.56 50.15
CA PHE A 360 -32.58 3.40 50.22
C PHE A 360 -33.36 3.58 48.90
#